data_AF-A0A812NKG8-F1
#
_entry.id   AF-A0A812NKG8-F1
#
_cell.length_a   1.000
_cell.length_b   1.000
_cell.length_c   1.000
_cell.angle_alpha   90.00
_cell.angle_beta   90.00
_cell.angle_gamma   90.00
#
_symmetry.space_group_name_H-M   'P 1'
#
loop_
_entity.id
_entity.type
_entity.pdbx_description
1 polymer ?
#
loop_
_entity_poly.entity_id
_entity_poly.type
_entity_poly.pdbx_seq_one_letter_code
_entity_poly.pdbx_strand_id
1 'polypeptide(L)'
;MVLSILVSLITVRAILADTMSTVQESKGACALQTKMKKDGAQFVTCSSEEIMCHDSTTMTDSCHPKSTGCPVTCPAGEHVCHMPPSCDGCDGYNWCSSYTCPVYCGVDEVMCHDSTTMTDTCHPAATGCPVTCPPGDHVCHMPPTCDTCHGYSYCSTHSCPVYCGMDEVMCHDSATMTDSCHPASTGCPITCPPGDQVCHMPPSCEGCEGHSYCSPSACPVYCGVDEVTCHDANTMTDSCHPASTGCPVTCPPGDHLCHMPATCDTCHGYSYCSPSSCPVYCGVDEVMCHDSTTMTDSCHPKSTGCPVTCPPGDNVCHVPPPCDTCDGYSYCSPGSCPVYCGIDEVVCHDSTTMTDSCHP
;
A
#
# COMPACT_ATOMS: atom_id res chain seq x y z
N MET A 1 68.32 -30.39 -12.93
CA MET A 1 67.76 -31.74 -13.20
C MET A 1 66.30 -31.68 -12.79
N VAL A 2 65.36 -31.29 -13.66
CA VAL A 2 64.88 -31.98 -14.89
C VAL A 2 64.21 -33.32 -14.58
N LEU A 3 62.87 -33.29 -14.49
CA LEU A 3 61.86 -34.26 -14.98
C LEU A 3 60.50 -33.77 -14.42
N SER A 4 59.56 -33.13 -15.12
CA SER A 4 58.86 -33.43 -16.39
C SER A 4 58.23 -34.83 -16.42
N ILE A 5 56.90 -34.96 -16.22
CA ILE A 5 55.96 -35.78 -17.03
C ILE A 5 54.51 -35.24 -16.93
N LEU A 6 53.99 -34.86 -18.12
CA LEU A 6 52.64 -34.85 -18.71
C LEU A 6 51.38 -35.01 -17.83
N VAL A 7 50.41 -34.09 -17.91
CA VAL A 7 49.38 -33.90 -18.98
C VAL A 7 48.41 -35.09 -19.09
N SER A 8 47.17 -34.86 -18.64
CA SER A 8 45.96 -35.38 -19.27
C SER A 8 44.82 -34.41 -19.02
N LEU A 9 44.51 -33.61 -20.05
CA LEU A 9 43.24 -32.91 -20.18
C LEU A 9 42.12 -33.96 -20.22
N ILE A 10 41.21 -33.91 -19.27
CA ILE A 10 39.87 -34.49 -19.42
C ILE A 10 38.89 -33.33 -19.34
N THR A 11 38.44 -32.91 -20.52
CA THR A 11 37.37 -31.95 -20.73
C THR A 11 36.05 -32.63 -20.40
N VAL A 12 35.60 -32.55 -19.15
CA VAL A 12 34.22 -32.91 -18.80
C VAL A 12 33.33 -31.72 -19.16
N ARG A 13 32.65 -31.82 -20.30
CA ARG A 13 31.50 -30.96 -20.61
C ARG A 13 30.37 -31.33 -19.65
N ALA A 14 30.23 -30.59 -18.55
CA ALA A 14 28.99 -30.55 -17.80
C ALA A 14 28.01 -29.65 -18.55
N ILE A 15 27.01 -30.27 -19.18
CA ILE A 15 25.82 -29.58 -19.67
C ILE A 15 24.99 -29.25 -18.41
N LEU A 16 25.18 -28.05 -17.87
CA LEU A 16 24.23 -27.46 -16.94
C LEU A 16 23.03 -27.03 -17.78
N ALA A 17 21.99 -27.86 -17.74
CA ALA A 17 20.67 -27.45 -18.14
C ALA A 17 20.18 -26.44 -17.08
N ASP A 18 20.18 -25.16 -17.46
CA ASP A 18 19.37 -24.14 -16.80
C ASP A 18 17.91 -24.61 -16.84
N THR A 19 17.47 -25.17 -15.73
CA THR A 19 16.04 -25.30 -15.46
C THR A 19 15.69 -24.07 -14.63
N MET A 20 15.68 -22.90 -15.29
CA MET A 20 14.96 -21.76 -14.75
C MET A 20 13.49 -22.15 -14.75
N SER A 21 13.00 -22.57 -13.59
CA SER A 21 11.58 -22.57 -13.30
C SER A 21 11.16 -21.10 -13.27
N THR A 22 10.68 -20.60 -14.40
CA THR A 22 9.89 -19.37 -14.45
C THR A 22 8.66 -19.62 -13.59
N VAL A 23 8.71 -19.20 -12.32
CA VAL A 23 7.51 -18.87 -11.57
C VAL A 23 6.91 -17.69 -12.32
N GLN A 24 5.92 -18.01 -13.13
CA GLN A 24 5.12 -17.04 -13.84
C GLN A 24 4.23 -16.39 -12.76
N GLU A 25 4.68 -15.26 -12.21
CA GLU A 25 3.81 -14.34 -11.47
C GLU A 25 2.66 -13.97 -12.41
N SER A 26 1.47 -14.51 -12.17
CA SER A 26 0.25 -14.06 -12.81
C SER A 26 -0.22 -12.80 -12.07
N LYS A 27 0.18 -11.62 -12.55
CA LYS A 27 -0.26 -10.32 -12.01
C LYS A 27 -1.61 -9.90 -12.62
N GLY A 28 -2.45 -9.37 -11.72
CA GLY A 28 -3.69 -8.58 -11.82
C GLY A 28 -4.76 -8.83 -12.90
N ALA A 29 -5.94 -9.26 -12.44
CA ALA A 29 -7.20 -9.03 -13.15
C ALA A 29 -7.79 -7.65 -12.79
N CYS A 30 -8.34 -6.91 -13.78
CA CYS A 30 -8.88 -5.54 -13.67
C CYS A 30 -10.08 -5.40 -12.72
N ALA A 31 -10.32 -4.20 -12.12
CA ALA A 31 -11.69 -3.75 -11.78
C ALA A 31 -11.84 -2.27 -11.34
N LEU A 32 -12.32 -1.41 -12.25
CA LEU A 32 -13.53 -0.59 -12.00
C LEU A 32 -14.61 -1.23 -12.87
N GLN A 33 -15.48 -2.07 -12.28
CA GLN A 33 -16.46 -2.84 -13.05
C GLN A 33 -17.66 -1.94 -13.38
N THR A 34 -17.74 -1.45 -14.62
CA THR A 34 -18.94 -0.80 -15.15
C THR A 34 -19.53 -1.68 -16.25
N LYS A 35 -20.69 -2.32 -16.01
CA LYS A 35 -21.42 -3.02 -17.08
C LYS A 35 -22.59 -2.19 -17.58
N MET A 36 -22.69 -2.07 -18.90
CA MET A 36 -23.84 -1.47 -19.57
C MET A 36 -24.85 -2.55 -19.96
N LYS A 37 -26.12 -2.40 -19.54
CA LYS A 37 -27.23 -3.21 -20.06
C LYS A 37 -27.87 -2.49 -21.26
N LYS A 38 -27.90 -3.15 -22.43
CA LYS A 38 -28.25 -2.57 -23.74
C LYS A 38 -29.73 -2.20 -23.95
N ASP A 39 -30.61 -2.37 -22.97
CA ASP A 39 -32.06 -2.18 -23.13
C ASP A 39 -32.67 -1.16 -22.14
N GLY A 40 -32.01 0.00 -21.99
CA GLY A 40 -32.63 1.21 -21.43
C GLY A 40 -32.77 1.31 -19.91
N ALA A 41 -31.88 0.69 -19.11
CA ALA A 41 -32.01 0.63 -17.65
C ALA A 41 -30.71 0.96 -16.89
N GLN A 42 -30.90 1.72 -15.81
CA GLN A 42 -30.10 1.90 -14.58
C GLN A 42 -28.61 1.53 -14.64
N PHE A 43 -27.75 2.55 -14.62
CA PHE A 43 -26.31 2.39 -14.43
C PHE A 43 -26.00 2.04 -12.98
N VAL A 44 -25.29 0.94 -12.78
CA VAL A 44 -24.68 0.60 -11.49
C VAL A 44 -23.19 0.85 -11.65
N THR A 45 -22.65 1.75 -10.84
CA THR A 45 -21.21 2.03 -10.75
C THR A 45 -20.78 1.67 -9.34
N CYS A 46 -19.80 0.77 -9.24
CA CYS A 46 -19.23 0.36 -7.96
C CYS A 46 -17.93 1.13 -7.69
N SER A 47 -17.58 1.31 -6.42
CA SER A 47 -16.29 1.88 -6.02
C SER A 47 -15.11 0.92 -6.28
N SER A 48 -13.87 1.38 -6.10
CA SER A 48 -12.66 0.54 -6.24
C SER A 48 -12.61 -0.63 -5.25
N GLU A 49 -13.30 -0.47 -4.11
CA GLU A 49 -13.38 -1.46 -3.02
C GLU A 49 -14.58 -2.41 -3.18
N GLU A 50 -15.33 -2.26 -4.27
CA GLU A 50 -16.52 -3.05 -4.56
C GLU A 50 -16.40 -3.83 -5.88
N ILE A 51 -16.98 -5.01 -5.89
CA ILE A 51 -17.18 -5.86 -7.06
C ILE A 51 -18.63 -5.74 -7.55
N MET A 52 -18.82 -5.75 -8.87
CA MET A 52 -20.14 -5.78 -9.48
C MET A 52 -20.62 -7.22 -9.62
N CYS A 53 -21.77 -7.50 -9.02
CA CYS A 53 -22.37 -8.81 -8.95
C CYS A 53 -23.64 -8.86 -9.78
N HIS A 54 -23.71 -9.81 -10.71
CA HIS A 54 -24.88 -10.01 -11.56
C HIS A 54 -25.76 -11.12 -11.00
N ASP A 55 -26.98 -10.77 -10.58
CA ASP A 55 -27.99 -11.76 -10.19
C ASP A 55 -28.80 -12.19 -11.43
N SER A 56 -28.51 -13.39 -11.92
CA SER A 56 -29.21 -13.98 -13.06
C SER A 56 -30.70 -14.26 -12.82
N THR A 57 -31.15 -14.33 -11.57
CA THR A 57 -32.55 -14.64 -11.23
C THR A 57 -33.44 -13.40 -11.33
N THR A 58 -32.93 -12.26 -10.87
CA THR A 58 -33.62 -10.97 -10.90
C THR A 58 -33.21 -10.13 -12.11
N MET A 59 -32.14 -10.53 -12.82
CA MET A 59 -31.52 -9.81 -13.93
C MET A 59 -31.05 -8.41 -13.52
N THR A 60 -30.60 -8.25 -12.27
CA THR A 60 -30.10 -6.99 -11.70
C THR A 60 -28.62 -7.07 -11.34
N ASP A 61 -27.92 -5.95 -11.47
CA ASP A 61 -26.55 -5.78 -11.00
C ASP A 61 -26.54 -5.08 -9.64
N SER A 62 -25.66 -5.50 -8.73
CA SER A 62 -25.45 -4.89 -7.42
C SER A 62 -23.97 -4.77 -7.09
N CYS A 63 -23.60 -3.79 -6.26
CA CYS A 63 -22.24 -3.65 -5.75
C CYS A 63 -22.10 -4.36 -4.40
N HIS A 64 -21.00 -5.09 -4.22
CA HIS A 64 -20.66 -5.76 -2.97
C HIS A 64 -19.19 -5.51 -2.62
N PRO A 65 -18.80 -5.47 -1.35
CA PRO A 65 -17.39 -5.32 -0.98
C PRO A 65 -16.54 -6.44 -1.58
N LYS A 66 -15.37 -6.11 -2.13
CA LYS A 66 -14.42 -7.10 -2.68
C LYS A 66 -14.06 -8.17 -1.65
N SER A 67 -13.91 -7.79 -0.38
CA SER A 67 -13.64 -8.72 0.72
C SER A 67 -14.72 -9.77 0.94
N THR A 68 -15.98 -9.48 0.59
CA THR A 68 -17.11 -10.42 0.74
C THR A 68 -17.36 -11.24 -0.52
N GLY A 69 -17.04 -10.67 -1.69
CA GLY A 69 -17.38 -11.24 -2.98
C GLY A 69 -18.89 -11.20 -3.27
N CYS A 70 -19.27 -11.74 -4.42
CA CYS A 70 -20.67 -11.73 -4.85
C CYS A 70 -21.53 -12.75 -4.11
N PRO A 71 -22.73 -12.39 -3.63
CA PRO A 71 -23.60 -13.32 -2.94
C PRO A 71 -24.06 -14.44 -3.90
N VAL A 72 -24.10 -15.67 -3.40
CA VAL A 72 -24.61 -16.84 -4.14
C VAL A 72 -25.79 -17.46 -3.41
N THR A 73 -26.76 -17.95 -4.17
CA THR A 73 -27.89 -18.74 -3.64
C THR A 73 -27.66 -20.20 -3.98
N CYS A 74 -27.49 -21.03 -2.96
CA CYS A 74 -27.21 -22.45 -3.15
C CYS A 74 -28.48 -23.31 -3.09
N PRO A 75 -28.52 -24.42 -3.85
CA PRO A 75 -29.53 -25.46 -3.71
C PRO A 75 -29.68 -25.95 -2.26
N ALA A 76 -30.87 -26.45 -1.93
CA ALA A 76 -31.13 -26.99 -0.61
C ALA A 76 -30.19 -28.17 -0.29
N GLY A 77 -29.47 -28.06 0.83
CA GLY A 77 -28.51 -29.07 1.29
C GLY A 77 -27.06 -28.79 0.89
N GLU A 78 -26.79 -27.76 0.09
CA GLU A 78 -25.43 -27.28 -0.19
C GLU A 78 -25.00 -26.17 0.78
N HIS A 79 -23.70 -25.95 0.87
CA HIS A 79 -23.06 -24.92 1.68
C HIS A 79 -22.63 -23.75 0.80
N VAL A 80 -22.89 -22.52 1.28
CA VAL A 80 -22.28 -21.32 0.72
C VAL A 80 -20.86 -21.24 1.26
N CYS A 81 -19.89 -21.41 0.38
CA CYS A 81 -18.47 -21.32 0.70
C CYS A 81 -17.92 -19.98 0.25
N HIS A 82 -16.89 -19.53 0.98
CA HIS A 82 -16.26 -18.23 0.78
C HIS A 82 -14.75 -18.40 0.73
N MET A 83 -14.11 -17.71 -0.21
CA MET A 83 -12.67 -17.57 -0.30
C MET A 83 -12.39 -16.06 -0.26
N PRO A 84 -11.72 -15.57 0.79
CA PRO A 84 -11.36 -14.17 0.89
C PRO A 84 -10.31 -13.82 -0.19
N PRO A 85 -10.11 -12.52 -0.46
CA PRO A 85 -9.02 -12.06 -1.32
C PRO A 85 -7.67 -12.62 -0.90
N SER A 86 -6.91 -13.14 -1.87
CA SER A 86 -5.56 -13.67 -1.66
C SER A 86 -4.45 -12.67 -1.96
N CYS A 87 -4.79 -11.45 -2.37
CA CYS A 87 -3.88 -10.34 -2.59
C CYS A 87 -4.56 -9.02 -2.27
N ASP A 88 -3.79 -7.96 -2.03
CA ASP A 88 -4.35 -6.62 -1.94
C ASP A 88 -4.97 -6.23 -3.30
N GLY A 89 -6.20 -5.72 -3.27
CA GLY A 89 -7.00 -5.43 -4.46
C GLY A 89 -7.65 -6.64 -5.17
N CYS A 90 -7.36 -7.88 -4.77
CA CYS A 90 -8.05 -9.08 -5.28
C CYS A 90 -9.52 -9.13 -4.81
N ASP A 91 -10.36 -9.86 -5.55
CA ASP A 91 -11.75 -10.08 -5.18
C ASP A 91 -11.90 -11.40 -4.39
N GLY A 92 -12.69 -11.37 -3.32
CA GLY A 92 -13.23 -12.56 -2.70
C GLY A 92 -14.32 -13.16 -3.59
N TYR A 93 -14.55 -14.46 -3.47
CA TYR A 93 -15.63 -15.11 -4.21
C TYR A 93 -16.36 -16.14 -3.36
N ASN A 94 -17.66 -16.27 -3.64
CA ASN A 94 -18.52 -17.26 -3.01
C ASN A 94 -18.92 -18.33 -4.03
N TRP A 95 -19.04 -19.58 -3.59
CA TRP A 95 -19.52 -20.68 -4.42
C TRP A 95 -20.36 -21.66 -3.60
N CYS A 96 -21.09 -22.53 -4.29
CA CYS A 96 -21.88 -23.57 -3.66
C CYS A 96 -21.12 -24.91 -3.65
N SER A 97 -21.17 -25.62 -2.53
CA SER A 97 -20.51 -26.91 -2.35
C SER A 97 -21.44 -27.92 -1.68
N SER A 98 -21.46 -29.16 -2.16
CA SER A 98 -22.13 -30.28 -1.48
C SER A 98 -21.36 -30.80 -0.26
N TYR A 99 -20.16 -30.29 -0.01
CA TYR A 99 -19.30 -30.65 1.11
C TYR A 99 -19.05 -29.43 2.00
N THR A 100 -18.67 -29.67 3.26
CA THR A 100 -18.21 -28.60 4.17
C THR A 100 -17.17 -27.73 3.47
N CYS A 101 -17.31 -26.42 3.61
CA CYS A 101 -16.43 -25.48 2.95
C CYS A 101 -14.99 -25.62 3.43
N PRO A 102 -14.01 -25.71 2.51
CA PRO A 102 -12.62 -25.56 2.90
C PRO A 102 -12.40 -24.19 3.54
N VAL A 103 -11.46 -24.13 4.47
CA VAL A 103 -11.05 -22.87 5.10
C VAL A 103 -10.04 -22.20 4.18
N TYR A 104 -10.26 -20.92 3.89
CA TYR A 104 -9.33 -20.06 3.18
C TYR A 104 -9.11 -18.81 4.02
N CYS A 105 -7.86 -18.41 4.14
CA CYS A 105 -7.45 -17.26 4.94
C CYS A 105 -7.13 -16.07 4.02
N GLY A 106 -7.40 -14.86 4.50
CA GLY A 106 -7.07 -13.64 3.77
C GLY A 106 -5.55 -13.38 3.72
N VAL A 107 -5.18 -12.29 3.03
CA VAL A 107 -3.77 -11.85 2.91
C VAL A 107 -3.07 -11.59 4.24
N ASP A 108 -3.83 -11.10 5.23
CA ASP A 108 -3.32 -10.75 6.56
C ASP A 108 -3.54 -11.87 7.58
N GLU A 109 -3.81 -13.08 7.11
CA GLU A 109 -4.09 -14.24 7.94
C GLU A 109 -3.24 -15.44 7.54
N VAL A 110 -2.95 -16.28 8.52
CA VAL A 110 -2.28 -17.56 8.33
C VAL A 110 -3.23 -18.70 8.66
N MET A 111 -3.18 -19.76 7.84
CA MET A 111 -3.93 -20.99 8.09
C MET A 111 -3.24 -21.82 9.17
N CYS A 112 -4.00 -22.20 10.19
CA CYS A 112 -3.54 -22.92 11.36
C CYS A 112 -4.28 -24.22 11.50
N HIS A 113 -3.53 -25.33 11.53
CA HIS A 113 -4.09 -26.66 11.69
C HIS A 113 -4.08 -27.09 13.17
N ASP A 114 -5.25 -27.30 13.77
CA ASP A 114 -5.36 -27.93 15.08
C ASP A 114 -5.39 -29.45 14.95
N SER A 115 -4.26 -30.08 15.26
CA SER A 115 -4.13 -31.54 15.24
C SER A 115 -5.03 -32.30 16.23
N THR A 116 -5.60 -31.61 17.23
CA THR A 116 -6.49 -32.20 18.25
C THR A 116 -7.90 -32.37 17.70
N THR A 117 -8.42 -31.32 17.07
CA THR A 117 -9.77 -31.29 16.49
C THR A 117 -9.77 -31.71 15.02
N MET A 118 -8.60 -31.77 14.38
CA MET A 118 -8.41 -31.97 12.94
C MET A 118 -9.14 -30.88 12.12
N THR A 119 -9.07 -29.63 12.59
CA THR A 119 -9.71 -28.48 11.93
C THR A 119 -8.69 -27.41 11.59
N ASP A 120 -8.89 -26.76 10.44
CA ASP A 120 -8.13 -25.58 10.05
C ASP A 120 -8.87 -24.30 10.50
N THR A 121 -8.13 -23.31 10.98
CA THR A 121 -8.64 -21.98 11.34
C THR A 121 -7.72 -20.90 10.81
N CYS A 122 -8.26 -19.71 10.54
CA CYS A 122 -7.46 -18.54 10.17
C CYS A 122 -7.15 -17.71 11.41
N HIS A 123 -5.91 -17.22 11.50
CA HIS A 123 -5.45 -16.33 12.55
C HIS A 123 -4.66 -15.17 11.95
N PRO A 124 -4.62 -13.99 12.59
CA PRO A 124 -3.85 -12.85 12.09
C PRO A 124 -2.39 -13.24 11.83
N ALA A 125 -1.88 -12.92 10.64
CA ALA A 125 -0.51 -13.19 10.21
C ALA A 125 0.52 -12.60 11.20
N ALA A 126 0.22 -11.42 11.77
CA ALA A 126 1.07 -10.78 12.77
C ALA A 126 1.23 -11.62 14.06
N THR A 127 0.19 -12.36 14.47
CA THR A 127 0.21 -13.19 15.68
C THR A 127 0.66 -14.63 15.40
N GLY A 128 0.33 -15.13 14.21
CA GLY A 128 0.57 -16.52 13.84
C GLY A 128 -0.44 -17.48 14.46
N CYS A 129 -0.14 -18.77 14.33
CA CYS A 129 -0.99 -19.83 14.88
C CYS A 129 -0.90 -19.94 16.41
N PRO A 130 -2.04 -20.08 17.11
CA PRO A 130 -2.03 -20.32 18.54
C PRO A 130 -1.42 -21.68 18.85
N VAL A 131 -0.63 -21.75 19.93
CA VAL A 131 -0.04 -23.01 20.42
C VAL A 131 -0.53 -23.30 21.83
N THR A 132 -0.82 -24.58 22.09
CA THR A 132 -1.11 -25.05 23.45
C THR A 132 0.14 -25.69 24.03
N CYS A 133 0.68 -25.11 25.09
CA CYS A 133 1.90 -25.60 25.72
C CYS A 133 1.63 -26.52 26.91
N PRO A 134 2.56 -27.46 27.21
CA PRO A 134 2.51 -28.25 28.43
C PRO A 134 2.42 -27.38 29.69
N PRO A 135 1.82 -27.89 30.78
CA PRO A 135 1.79 -27.16 32.04
C PRO A 135 3.20 -26.82 32.53
N GLY A 136 3.46 -25.53 32.76
CA GLY A 136 4.76 -25.01 33.21
C GLY A 136 5.63 -24.41 32.11
N ASP A 137 5.32 -24.66 30.84
CA ASP A 137 5.99 -24.02 29.70
C ASP A 137 5.39 -22.63 29.42
N HIS A 138 6.19 -21.78 28.78
CA HIS A 138 5.80 -20.45 28.31
C HIS A 138 5.36 -20.51 26.84
N VAL A 139 4.26 -19.83 26.53
CA VAL A 139 3.87 -19.52 25.15
C VAL A 139 4.68 -18.30 24.71
N CYS A 140 5.62 -18.50 23.81
CA CYS A 140 6.45 -17.46 23.25
C CYS A 140 5.96 -17.06 21.88
N HIS A 141 6.10 -15.77 21.56
CA HIS A 141 5.68 -15.21 20.29
C HIS A 141 6.88 -14.54 19.62
N MET A 142 7.06 -14.83 18.34
CA MET A 142 7.97 -14.10 17.46
C MET A 142 7.13 -13.34 16.44
N PRO A 143 7.15 -12.00 16.45
CA PRO A 143 6.44 -11.19 15.47
C PRO A 143 7.06 -11.35 14.08
N PRO A 144 6.35 -10.95 13.02
CA PRO A 144 6.89 -10.94 11.67
C PRO A 144 8.08 -9.98 11.56
N THR A 145 9.15 -10.44 10.91
CA THR A 145 10.40 -9.69 10.71
C THR A 145 10.57 -9.22 9.26
N CYS A 146 9.56 -9.41 8.42
CA CYS A 146 9.50 -8.96 7.03
C CYS A 146 8.03 -8.84 6.61
N ASP A 147 7.74 -8.03 5.57
CA ASP A 147 6.35 -7.80 5.11
C ASP A 147 5.63 -9.09 4.69
N THR A 148 6.38 -10.05 4.15
CA THR A 148 5.84 -11.35 3.71
C THR A 148 5.98 -12.44 4.78
N CYS A 149 6.55 -12.12 5.93
CA CYS A 149 6.77 -13.07 7.01
C CYS A 149 5.52 -13.12 7.88
N HIS A 150 5.19 -14.29 8.40
CA HIS A 150 4.17 -14.42 9.43
C HIS A 150 4.85 -14.50 10.81
N GLY A 151 4.22 -13.89 11.80
CA GLY A 151 4.53 -14.18 13.18
C GLY A 151 4.23 -15.65 13.48
N TYR A 152 4.87 -16.19 14.52
CA TYR A 152 4.57 -17.53 14.98
C TYR A 152 4.72 -17.63 16.49
N SER A 153 3.94 -18.54 17.07
CA SER A 153 4.01 -18.85 18.49
C SER A 153 4.64 -20.24 18.70
N TYR A 154 5.39 -20.41 19.79
CA TYR A 154 6.06 -21.65 20.13
C TYR A 154 6.15 -21.85 21.65
N CYS A 155 6.33 -23.10 22.08
CA CYS A 155 6.47 -23.44 23.49
C CYS A 155 7.94 -23.43 23.92
N SER A 156 8.23 -22.85 25.08
CA SER A 156 9.56 -22.82 25.67
C SER A 156 9.51 -23.16 27.15
N THR A 157 10.46 -23.98 27.61
CA THR A 157 10.65 -24.27 29.05
C THR A 157 11.32 -23.11 29.80
N HIS A 158 11.78 -22.08 29.09
CA HIS A 158 12.42 -20.88 29.62
C HIS A 158 11.58 -19.66 29.28
N SER A 159 11.78 -18.57 30.02
CA SER A 159 11.18 -17.26 29.72
C SER A 159 11.38 -16.90 28.26
N CYS A 160 10.35 -16.32 27.65
CA CYS A 160 10.38 -16.00 26.23
C CYS A 160 11.41 -14.90 25.94
N PRO A 161 12.27 -15.08 24.93
CA PRO A 161 13.07 -13.99 24.42
C PRO A 161 12.13 -12.90 23.89
N VAL A 162 12.56 -11.66 24.00
CA VAL A 162 11.86 -10.52 23.41
C VAL A 162 12.30 -10.43 21.96
N TYR A 163 11.34 -10.38 21.04
CA TYR A 163 11.54 -10.11 19.63
C TYR A 163 10.64 -8.94 19.26
N CYS A 164 11.21 -7.98 18.54
CA CYS A 164 10.50 -6.77 18.14
C CYS A 164 10.09 -6.88 16.67
N GLY A 165 8.95 -6.26 16.33
CA GLY A 165 8.48 -6.17 14.95
C GLY A 165 9.37 -5.27 14.09
N MET A 166 9.05 -5.15 12.80
CA MET A 166 9.81 -4.31 11.87
C MET A 166 9.81 -2.82 12.22
N ASP A 167 8.73 -2.33 12.84
CA ASP A 167 8.57 -0.94 13.24
C ASP A 167 8.94 -0.68 14.71
N GLU A 168 9.68 -1.61 15.32
CA GLU A 168 10.06 -1.55 16.72
C GLU A 168 11.56 -1.77 16.92
N VAL A 169 12.11 -1.07 17.91
CA VAL A 169 13.48 -1.27 18.39
C VAL A 169 13.48 -2.06 19.69
N MET A 170 14.46 -2.95 19.85
CA MET A 170 14.71 -3.66 21.10
C MET A 170 15.50 -2.78 22.07
N CYS A 171 14.93 -2.59 23.26
CA CYS A 171 15.45 -1.72 24.30
C CYS A 171 15.81 -2.52 25.53
N HIS A 172 17.05 -2.39 25.98
CA HIS A 172 17.54 -3.06 27.17
C HIS A 172 17.49 -2.12 28.37
N ASP A 173 16.66 -2.43 29.37
CA ASP A 173 16.66 -1.72 30.65
C ASP A 173 17.70 -2.34 31.60
N SER A 174 18.81 -1.62 31.79
CA SER A 174 19.90 -2.06 32.66
C SER A 174 19.53 -2.09 34.15
N ALA A 175 18.47 -1.38 34.58
CA ALA A 175 18.04 -1.37 35.98
C ALA A 175 17.27 -2.63 36.35
N THR A 176 16.42 -3.11 35.44
CA THR A 176 15.59 -4.31 35.62
C THR A 176 16.21 -5.55 34.98
N MET A 177 17.24 -5.38 34.13
CA MET A 177 17.84 -6.42 33.29
C MET A 177 16.81 -7.09 32.37
N THR A 178 15.88 -6.31 31.82
CA THR A 178 14.84 -6.80 30.90
C THR A 178 14.90 -6.09 29.56
N ASP A 179 14.60 -6.81 28.49
CA ASP A 179 14.41 -6.25 27.17
C ASP A 179 12.93 -5.90 26.95
N SER A 180 12.66 -4.85 26.17
CA SER A 180 11.32 -4.45 25.75
C SER A 180 11.34 -3.91 24.33
N CYS A 181 10.21 -3.98 23.63
CA CYS A 181 10.06 -3.38 22.30
C CYS A 181 9.40 -2.02 22.41
N HIS A 182 9.91 -1.05 21.65
CA HIS A 182 9.36 0.30 21.55
C HIS A 182 9.30 0.74 20.09
N PRO A 183 8.38 1.64 19.69
CA PRO A 183 8.29 2.11 18.32
C PRO A 183 9.65 2.65 17.83
N ALA A 184 10.11 2.19 16.67
CA ALA A 184 11.35 2.64 16.05
C ALA A 184 11.35 4.16 15.80
N SER A 185 10.18 4.75 15.55
CA SER A 185 10.02 6.20 15.44
C SER A 185 10.37 6.96 16.72
N THR A 186 10.17 6.37 17.90
CA THR A 186 10.46 7.00 19.20
C THR A 186 11.82 6.57 19.77
N GLY A 187 12.23 5.34 19.48
CA GLY A 187 13.41 4.74 20.06
C GLY A 187 13.18 4.26 21.50
N CYS A 188 14.28 3.91 22.17
CA CYS A 188 14.22 3.41 23.54
C CYS A 188 13.94 4.50 24.57
N PRO A 189 13.07 4.21 25.56
CA PRO A 189 12.83 5.14 26.66
C PRO A 189 14.10 5.25 27.52
N ILE A 190 14.35 6.47 28.00
CA ILE A 190 15.49 6.74 28.88
C ILE A 190 15.01 7.44 30.14
N THR A 191 15.74 7.26 31.24
CA THR A 191 15.54 8.01 32.48
C THR A 191 16.63 9.06 32.60
N CYS A 192 16.22 10.33 32.72
CA CYS A 192 17.16 11.43 32.87
C CYS A 192 17.38 11.84 34.34
N PRO A 193 18.56 12.40 34.66
CA PRO A 193 18.81 13.00 35.97
C PRO A 193 17.77 14.07 36.33
N PRO A 194 17.50 14.31 37.63
CA PRO A 194 16.59 15.36 38.04
C PRO A 194 17.03 16.73 37.51
N GLY A 195 16.15 17.39 36.75
CA GLY A 195 16.40 18.70 36.14
C GLY A 195 16.72 18.65 34.65
N ASP A 196 17.11 17.48 34.12
CA ASP A 196 17.28 17.27 32.68
C ASP A 196 15.94 16.92 32.02
N GLN A 197 15.84 17.20 30.72
CA GLN A 197 14.70 16.88 29.87
C GLN A 197 15.03 15.66 29.01
N VAL A 198 14.03 14.80 28.80
CA VAL A 198 14.10 13.73 27.80
C VAL A 198 13.81 14.36 26.44
N CYS A 199 14.83 14.41 25.59
CA CYS A 199 14.70 14.89 24.22
C CYS A 199 14.61 13.71 23.28
N HIS A 200 13.84 13.89 22.22
CA HIS A 200 13.61 12.88 21.21
C HIS A 200 14.10 13.39 19.86
N MET A 201 14.85 12.54 19.16
CA MET A 201 15.25 12.74 17.77
C MET A 201 14.58 11.65 16.93
N PRO A 202 13.63 12.00 16.04
CA PRO A 202 12.99 11.04 15.16
C PRO A 202 14.00 10.47 14.14
N PRO A 203 13.65 9.38 13.45
CA PRO A 203 14.42 8.87 12.33
C PRO A 203 14.74 9.94 11.29
N SER A 204 16.01 10.03 10.91
CA SER A 204 16.49 10.94 9.86
C SER A 204 16.68 10.27 8.49
N CYS A 205 16.42 8.96 8.40
CA CYS A 205 16.48 8.19 7.18
C CYS A 205 15.45 7.05 7.21
N GLU A 206 15.10 6.53 6.04
CA GLU A 206 14.30 5.31 5.93
C GLU A 206 15.06 4.12 6.54
N GLY A 207 14.44 3.44 7.50
CA GLY A 207 15.06 2.35 8.27
C GLY A 207 16.02 2.80 9.38
N CYS A 208 16.23 4.11 9.58
CA CYS A 208 16.89 4.60 10.79
C CYS A 208 15.94 4.49 11.99
N GLU A 209 16.50 4.26 13.17
CA GLU A 209 15.75 4.34 14.43
C GLU A 209 15.85 5.77 15.00
N GLY A 210 14.74 6.24 15.56
CA GLY A 210 14.73 7.39 16.44
C GLY A 210 15.47 7.06 17.74
N HIS A 211 15.93 8.08 18.44
CA HIS A 211 16.52 7.87 19.76
C HIS A 211 16.17 8.99 20.72
N SER A 212 16.17 8.66 21.99
CA SER A 212 15.98 9.61 23.07
C SER A 212 17.32 9.90 23.77
N TYR A 213 17.54 11.13 24.21
CA TYR A 213 18.73 11.54 24.96
C TYR A 213 18.40 12.59 26.02
N CYS A 214 19.23 12.69 27.07
CA CYS A 214 19.04 13.66 28.15
C CYS A 214 19.70 14.99 27.81
N SER A 215 19.01 16.09 28.08
CA SER A 215 19.51 17.44 27.88
C SER A 215 19.23 18.32 29.10
N PRO A 216 20.22 19.08 29.61
CA PRO A 216 19.98 20.06 30.67
C PRO A 216 19.25 21.33 30.15
N SER A 217 19.15 21.49 28.82
CA SER A 217 18.43 22.58 28.16
C SER A 217 17.17 22.08 27.46
N ALA A 218 16.30 23.02 27.07
CA ALA A 218 15.16 22.72 26.21
C ALA A 218 15.58 21.89 24.98
N CYS A 219 14.76 20.92 24.62
CA CYS A 219 15.05 20.03 23.52
C CYS A 219 15.06 20.78 22.19
N PRO A 220 16.12 20.63 21.37
CA PRO A 220 16.07 21.04 19.97
C PRO A 220 14.92 20.33 19.26
N VAL A 221 14.30 21.01 18.31
CA VAL A 221 13.28 20.43 17.46
C VAL A 221 13.97 19.72 16.30
N TYR A 222 13.78 18.41 16.22
CA TYR A 222 14.21 17.59 15.10
C TYR A 222 12.96 17.06 14.40
N CYS A 223 12.90 17.25 13.08
CA CYS A 223 11.79 16.81 12.27
C CYS A 223 12.12 15.51 11.57
N GLY A 224 11.11 14.68 11.34
CA GLY A 224 11.26 13.42 10.61
C GLY A 224 11.59 13.65 9.12
N VAL A 225 11.83 12.56 8.40
CA VAL A 225 12.16 12.58 6.96
C VAL A 225 11.10 13.26 6.09
N ASP A 226 9.82 13.18 6.50
CA ASP A 226 8.68 13.74 5.78
C ASP A 226 8.20 15.09 6.35
N GLU A 227 9.03 15.73 7.17
CA GLU A 227 8.71 16.98 7.83
C GLU A 227 9.77 18.05 7.57
N VAL A 228 9.33 19.30 7.59
CA VAL A 228 10.21 20.47 7.53
C VAL A 228 10.19 21.22 8.86
N THR A 229 11.38 21.69 9.28
CA THR A 229 11.52 22.55 10.44
C THR A 229 11.10 23.99 10.10
N CYS A 230 10.18 24.51 10.89
CA CYS A 230 9.55 25.81 10.70
C CYS A 230 9.83 26.70 11.91
N HIS A 231 10.45 27.85 11.66
CA HIS A 231 10.73 28.83 12.70
C HIS A 231 9.62 29.87 12.77
N ASP A 232 8.92 29.96 13.89
CA ASP A 232 8.00 31.07 14.17
C ASP A 232 8.77 32.23 14.81
N ALA A 233 8.97 33.29 14.03
CA ALA A 233 9.68 34.49 14.46
C ALA A 233 8.96 35.29 15.57
N ASN A 234 7.65 35.07 15.79
CA ASN A 234 6.90 35.77 16.84
C ASN A 234 7.10 35.12 18.20
N THR A 235 7.10 33.79 18.24
CA THR A 235 7.29 33.00 19.47
C THR A 235 8.76 32.62 19.69
N MET A 236 9.61 32.78 18.67
CA MET A 236 11.00 32.30 18.63
C MET A 236 11.08 30.78 18.89
N THR A 237 10.14 30.03 18.35
CA THR A 237 10.07 28.56 18.50
C THR A 237 10.13 27.88 17.15
N ASP A 238 10.80 26.74 17.10
CA ASP A 238 10.76 25.84 15.96
C ASP A 238 9.62 24.84 16.11
N SER A 239 9.03 24.40 14.99
CA SER A 239 8.02 23.34 14.92
C SER A 239 8.24 22.47 13.69
N CYS A 240 7.72 21.25 13.71
CA CYS A 240 7.73 20.35 12.55
C CYS A 240 6.38 20.38 11.85
N HIS A 241 6.39 20.44 10.53
CA HIS A 241 5.20 20.40 9.69
C HIS A 241 5.42 19.47 8.50
N PRO A 242 4.37 18.86 7.93
CA PRO A 242 4.50 17.99 6.77
C PRO A 242 5.24 18.69 5.63
N ALA A 243 6.27 18.04 5.09
CA ALA A 243 7.09 18.55 3.99
C ALA A 243 6.26 18.85 2.73
N SER A 244 5.14 18.13 2.53
CA SER A 244 4.19 18.37 1.45
C SER A 244 3.50 19.73 1.55
N THR A 245 3.20 20.20 2.76
CA THR A 245 2.52 21.49 3.00
C THR A 245 3.52 22.63 3.22
N GLY A 246 4.63 22.31 3.88
CA GLY A 246 5.61 23.29 4.34
C GLY A 246 5.17 24.01 5.61
N CYS A 247 5.86 25.12 5.90
CA CYS A 247 5.60 25.90 7.10
C CYS A 247 4.31 26.72 7.04
N PRO A 248 3.55 26.80 8.15
CA PRO A 248 2.36 27.63 8.22
C PRO A 248 2.75 29.11 8.13
N VAL A 249 1.98 29.89 7.36
CA VAL A 249 2.18 31.33 7.22
C VAL A 249 0.90 32.06 7.63
N THR A 250 1.05 33.13 8.42
CA THR A 250 -0.06 34.03 8.74
C THR A 250 -0.01 35.24 7.83
N CYS A 251 -1.09 35.47 7.07
CA CYS A 251 -1.14 36.57 6.12
C CYS A 251 -1.77 37.84 6.69
N PRO A 252 -1.31 39.03 6.26
CA PRO A 252 -1.97 40.29 6.56
C PRO A 252 -3.45 40.29 6.14
N PRO A 253 -4.31 41.08 6.81
CA PRO A 253 -5.69 41.23 6.38
C PRO A 253 -5.78 41.71 4.93
N GLY A 254 -6.47 40.95 4.09
CA GLY A 254 -6.67 41.25 2.67
C GLY A 254 -5.75 40.46 1.72
N ASP A 255 -4.69 39.82 2.23
CA ASP A 255 -3.85 38.92 1.44
C ASP A 255 -4.43 37.49 1.40
N HIS A 256 -4.06 36.74 0.38
CA HIS A 256 -4.38 35.34 0.19
C HIS A 256 -3.23 34.46 0.68
N LEU A 257 -3.56 33.44 1.48
CA LEU A 257 -2.63 32.36 1.83
C LEU A 257 -2.54 31.40 0.64
N CYS A 258 -1.40 31.40 -0.02
CA CYS A 258 -1.11 30.56 -1.17
C CYS A 258 -0.22 29.40 -0.76
N HIS A 259 -0.47 28.25 -1.38
CA HIS A 259 0.31 27.04 -1.17
C HIS A 259 0.95 26.62 -2.49
N MET A 260 2.24 26.35 -2.46
CA MET A 260 2.97 25.70 -3.54
C MET A 260 3.34 24.29 -3.07
N PRO A 261 2.78 23.23 -3.67
CA PRO A 261 3.11 21.87 -3.29
C PRO A 261 4.56 21.53 -3.67
N ALA A 262 5.05 20.42 -3.13
CA ALA A 262 6.33 19.85 -3.55
C ALA A 262 6.29 19.51 -5.06
N THR A 263 7.26 20.06 -5.80
CA THR A 263 7.37 19.87 -7.27
C THR A 263 8.42 18.81 -7.64
N CYS A 264 9.08 18.23 -6.65
CA CYS A 264 10.01 17.13 -6.79
C CYS A 264 10.08 16.34 -5.47
N ASP A 265 10.55 15.10 -5.52
CA ASP A 265 10.59 14.21 -4.34
C ASP A 265 11.47 14.74 -3.21
N THR A 266 12.50 15.53 -3.54
CA THR A 266 13.41 16.16 -2.57
C THR A 266 13.03 17.60 -2.26
N CYS A 267 11.96 18.12 -2.86
CA CYS A 267 11.51 19.49 -2.70
C CYS A 267 10.47 19.55 -1.59
N HIS A 268 10.51 20.57 -0.75
CA HIS A 268 9.43 20.83 0.19
C HIS A 268 8.41 21.76 -0.45
N GLY A 269 7.13 21.50 -0.19
CA GLY A 269 6.09 22.49 -0.40
C GLY A 269 6.33 23.69 0.52
N TYR A 270 5.78 24.85 0.16
CA TYR A 270 5.78 26.00 1.02
C TYR A 270 4.52 26.84 0.85
N SER A 271 4.17 27.55 1.91
CA SER A 271 3.08 28.51 1.88
C SER A 271 3.62 29.94 1.86
N TYR A 272 2.90 30.87 1.25
CA TYR A 272 3.28 32.27 1.17
C TYR A 272 2.06 33.19 1.05
N CYS A 273 2.22 34.47 1.37
CA CYS A 273 1.16 35.46 1.26
C CYS A 273 1.24 36.20 -0.06
N SER A 274 0.09 36.39 -0.70
CA SER A 274 -0.04 37.12 -1.95
C SER A 274 -1.17 38.15 -1.87
N PRO A 275 -0.95 39.41 -2.28
CA PRO A 275 -2.02 40.40 -2.37
C PRO A 275 -2.99 40.12 -3.54
N SER A 276 -2.63 39.21 -4.45
CA SER A 276 -3.48 38.72 -5.54
C SER A 276 -3.91 37.28 -5.30
N SER A 277 -4.93 36.82 -6.02
CA SER A 277 -5.32 35.41 -6.07
C SER A 277 -4.11 34.51 -6.30
N CYS A 278 -4.12 33.36 -5.63
CA CYS A 278 -3.00 32.42 -5.69
C CYS A 278 -2.84 31.83 -7.09
N PRO A 279 -1.62 31.84 -7.65
CA PRO A 279 -1.33 31.04 -8.82
C PRO A 279 -1.51 29.56 -8.48
N VAL A 280 -1.94 28.80 -9.47
CA VAL A 280 -2.10 27.35 -9.35
C VAL A 280 -0.72 26.73 -9.59
N TYR A 281 -0.27 25.91 -8.65
CA TYR A 281 0.93 25.09 -8.79
C TYR A 281 0.54 23.65 -8.51
N CYS A 282 0.98 22.76 -9.39
CA CYS A 282 0.65 21.35 -9.30
C CYS A 282 1.81 20.58 -8.69
N GLY A 283 1.49 19.55 -7.91
CA GLY A 283 2.48 18.66 -7.30
C GLY A 283 3.25 17.84 -8.34
N VAL A 284 4.24 17.09 -7.88
CA VAL A 284 5.07 16.22 -8.74
C VAL A 284 4.23 15.21 -9.55
N ASP A 285 3.11 14.74 -8.99
CA ASP A 285 2.21 13.75 -9.60
C ASP A 285 0.99 14.38 -10.28
N GLU A 286 0.99 15.69 -10.49
CA GLU A 286 -0.12 16.42 -11.08
C GLU A 286 0.31 17.17 -12.35
N VAL A 287 -0.65 17.37 -13.25
CA VAL A 287 -0.52 18.19 -14.45
C VAL A 287 -1.42 19.42 -14.33
N MET A 288 -0.91 20.55 -14.81
CA MET A 288 -1.67 21.80 -14.87
C MET A 288 -2.59 21.81 -16.10
N CYS A 289 -3.85 22.08 -15.85
CA CYS A 289 -4.91 22.06 -16.84
C CYS A 289 -5.58 23.43 -16.93
N HIS A 290 -5.60 23.99 -18.13
CA HIS A 290 -6.24 25.28 -18.38
C HIS A 290 -7.64 25.08 -18.95
N ASP A 291 -8.66 25.52 -18.23
CA ASP A 291 -10.02 25.59 -18.75
C ASP A 291 -10.23 26.92 -19.49
N SER A 292 -10.20 26.83 -20.82
CA SER A 292 -10.43 27.98 -21.71
C SER A 292 -11.83 28.62 -21.60
N THR A 293 -12.80 27.93 -21.00
CA THR A 293 -14.18 28.44 -20.85
C THR A 293 -14.32 29.32 -19.62
N THR A 294 -13.74 28.91 -18.50
CA THR A 294 -13.73 29.65 -17.23
C THR A 294 -12.51 30.56 -17.10
N MET A 295 -11.50 30.38 -17.97
CA MET A 295 -10.17 30.99 -17.89
C MET A 295 -9.47 30.71 -16.56
N THR A 296 -9.62 29.48 -16.04
CA THR A 296 -9.02 29.03 -14.77
C THR A 296 -8.07 27.88 -14.98
N ASP A 297 -6.97 27.87 -14.23
CA ASP A 297 -6.07 26.72 -14.14
C ASP A 297 -6.52 25.79 -13.00
N SER A 298 -6.31 24.48 -13.16
CA SER A 298 -6.53 23.46 -12.13
C SER A 298 -5.44 22.39 -12.21
N CYS A 299 -5.22 21.68 -11.10
CA CYS A 299 -4.31 20.53 -11.07
C CYS A 299 -5.12 19.24 -11.13
N HIS A 300 -4.65 18.29 -11.93
CA HIS A 300 -5.23 16.97 -12.06
C HIS A 300 -4.12 15.91 -12.00
N PRO A 301 -4.40 14.69 -11.50
CA PRO A 301 -3.41 13.62 -11.48
C PRO A 301 -2.83 13.37 -12.87
N LYS A 302 -1.50 13.22 -12.97
CA LYS A 302 -0.81 12.87 -14.22
C LYS A 302 -1.31 11.56 -14.82
N SER A 303 -1.73 10.64 -13.95
CA SER A 303 -2.35 9.37 -14.36
C SER A 303 -3.60 9.57 -15.21
N THR A 304 -4.37 10.64 -14.99
CA THR A 304 -5.62 10.93 -15.71
C THR A 304 -5.44 12.01 -16.78
N GLY A 305 -4.53 12.96 -16.55
CA GLY A 305 -4.38 14.14 -17.39
C GLY A 305 -5.50 15.16 -17.22
N CYS A 306 -5.58 16.11 -18.15
CA CYS A 306 -6.56 17.18 -18.09
C CYS A 306 -7.98 16.74 -18.50
N PRO A 307 -9.02 17.17 -17.77
CA PRO A 307 -10.39 16.87 -18.15
C PRO A 307 -10.76 17.58 -19.46
N VAL A 308 -11.55 16.91 -20.30
CA VAL A 308 -12.06 17.47 -21.57
C VAL A 308 -13.58 17.48 -21.57
N THR A 309 -14.16 18.56 -22.11
CA THR A 309 -15.61 18.64 -22.35
C THR A 309 -15.89 18.28 -23.80
N CYS A 310 -16.60 17.17 -24.02
CA CYS A 310 -16.89 16.69 -25.37
C CYS A 310 -18.25 17.16 -25.90
N PRO A 311 -18.39 17.31 -27.23
CA PRO A 311 -19.68 17.56 -27.86
C PRO A 311 -20.72 16.49 -27.48
N PRO A 312 -22.02 16.83 -27.47
CA PRO A 312 -23.07 15.86 -27.22
C PRO A 312 -22.99 14.68 -28.21
N GLY A 313 -22.80 13.46 -27.67
CA GLY A 313 -22.70 12.23 -28.46
C GLY A 313 -21.28 11.69 -28.61
N ASP A 314 -20.25 12.49 -28.29
CA ASP A 314 -18.86 12.02 -28.25
C ASP A 314 -18.54 11.42 -26.87
N ASN A 315 -17.60 10.48 -26.85
CA ASN A 315 -17.07 9.88 -25.63
C ASN A 315 -15.80 10.61 -25.18
N VAL A 316 -15.65 10.79 -23.86
CA VAL A 316 -14.38 11.19 -23.25
C VAL A 316 -13.50 9.95 -23.15
N CYS A 317 -12.40 9.94 -23.89
CA CYS A 317 -11.43 8.86 -23.90
C CYS A 317 -10.19 9.27 -23.13
N HIS A 318 -9.60 8.32 -22.42
CA HIS A 318 -8.42 8.53 -21.60
C HIS A 318 -7.27 7.66 -22.11
N VAL A 319 -6.07 8.23 -22.16
CA VAL A 319 -4.82 7.56 -22.46
C VAL A 319 -3.92 7.68 -21.23
N PRO A 320 -3.58 6.57 -20.56
CA PRO A 320 -2.65 6.58 -19.44
C PRO A 320 -1.25 7.06 -19.87
N PRO A 321 -0.41 7.51 -18.92
CA PRO A 321 1.00 7.78 -19.16
C PRO A 321 1.71 6.61 -19.86
N PRO A 322 2.33 6.82 -21.04
CA PRO A 322 3.12 5.77 -21.69
C PRO A 322 4.53 5.60 -21.09
N CYS A 323 4.90 6.45 -20.13
CA CYS A 323 6.18 6.40 -19.43
C CYS A 323 6.08 7.14 -18.08
N ASP A 324 6.99 6.87 -17.14
CA ASP A 324 6.99 7.47 -15.79
C ASP A 324 7.09 9.00 -15.79
N THR A 325 7.70 9.58 -16.82
CA THR A 325 7.83 11.03 -16.98
C THR A 325 6.81 11.64 -17.93
N CYS A 326 5.92 10.83 -18.48
CA CYS A 326 4.91 11.24 -19.44
C CYS A 326 3.60 11.55 -18.69
N ASP A 327 2.81 12.47 -19.22
CA ASP A 327 1.46 12.71 -18.69
C ASP A 327 0.45 11.87 -19.48
N GLY A 328 -0.54 11.34 -18.78
CA GLY A 328 -1.76 10.86 -19.41
C GLY A 328 -2.54 12.03 -20.02
N TYR A 329 -3.44 11.73 -20.94
CA TYR A 329 -4.29 12.76 -21.51
C TYR A 329 -5.68 12.23 -21.82
N SER A 330 -6.66 13.13 -21.79
CA SER A 330 -8.02 12.84 -22.21
C SER A 330 -8.35 13.54 -23.53
N TYR A 331 -9.19 12.93 -24.36
CA TYR A 331 -9.60 13.48 -25.66
C TYR A 331 -11.02 13.03 -26.03
N CYS A 332 -11.65 13.74 -26.97
CA CYS A 332 -12.99 13.42 -27.44
C CYS A 332 -12.95 12.50 -28.66
N SER A 333 -13.75 11.44 -28.64
CA SER A 333 -13.92 10.52 -29.76
C SER A 333 -15.40 10.37 -30.12
N PRO A 334 -15.78 10.49 -31.41
CA PRO A 334 -17.15 10.21 -31.85
C PRO A 334 -17.49 8.70 -31.83
N GLY A 335 -16.50 7.83 -31.57
CA GLY A 335 -16.67 6.38 -31.44
C GLY A 335 -16.26 5.88 -30.05
N SER A 336 -16.29 4.56 -29.88
CA SER A 336 -15.76 3.92 -28.67
C SER A 336 -14.29 4.29 -28.46
N CYS A 337 -13.91 4.45 -27.19
CA CYS A 337 -12.54 4.76 -26.83
C CYS A 337 -11.63 3.54 -27.09
N PRO A 338 -10.50 3.71 -27.81
CA PRO A 338 -9.47 2.70 -27.83
C PRO A 338 -8.96 2.47 -26.41
N VAL A 339 -8.59 1.22 -26.12
CA VAL A 339 -8.02 0.86 -24.84
C VAL A 339 -6.51 1.09 -24.92
N TYR A 340 -6.02 1.99 -24.07
CA TYR A 340 -4.60 2.26 -23.86
C TYR A 340 -4.25 1.84 -22.45
N CYS A 341 -3.17 1.08 -22.31
CA CYS A 341 -2.73 0.56 -21.03
C CYS A 341 -1.51 1.32 -20.54
N GLY A 342 -1.34 1.37 -19.21
CA GLY A 342 -0.15 1.93 -18.59
C GLY A 342 1.12 1.19 -19.01
N ILE A 343 2.28 1.74 -18.65
CA ILE A 343 3.59 1.17 -18.98
C ILE A 343 3.76 -0.27 -18.47
N ASP A 344 3.18 -0.59 -17.31
CA ASP A 344 3.26 -1.91 -16.70
C ASP A 344 2.09 -2.82 -17.09
N GLU A 345 1.26 -2.43 -18.05
CA GLU A 345 0.05 -3.16 -18.41
C GLU A 345 0.04 -3.64 -19.87
N VAL A 346 -0.57 -4.81 -20.10
CA VAL A 346 -0.80 -5.41 -21.41
C VAL A 346 -2.27 -5.31 -21.82
N VAL A 347 -2.49 -5.02 -23.11
CA VAL A 347 -3.83 -5.07 -23.72
C VAL A 347 -4.21 -6.54 -23.94
N CYS A 348 -5.26 -6.99 -23.25
CA CYS A 348 -5.88 -8.30 -23.45
C CYS A 348 -7.17 -8.14 -24.26
N HIS A 349 -7.33 -8.95 -25.31
CA HIS A 349 -8.56 -8.98 -26.12
C HIS A 349 -9.44 -10.17 -25.72
N ASP A 350 -10.65 -9.90 -25.22
CA ASP A 350 -11.64 -10.93 -24.98
C ASP A 350 -12.43 -11.22 -26.26
N SER A 351 -12.11 -12.35 -26.89
CA SER A 351 -12.78 -12.81 -28.12
C SER A 351 -14.27 -13.12 -27.94
N THR A 352 -14.78 -13.28 -26.72
CA THR A 352 -16.19 -13.59 -26.45
C THR A 352 -17.06 -12.33 -26.39
N THR A 353 -16.54 -11.26 -25.79
CA THR A 353 -17.22 -9.96 -25.69
C THR A 353 -16.80 -8.99 -26.79
N MET A 354 -15.72 -9.28 -27.52
CA MET A 354 -15.06 -8.39 -28.48
C MET A 354 -14.60 -7.07 -27.84
N THR A 355 -14.10 -7.13 -26.59
CA THR A 355 -13.61 -5.97 -25.84
C THR A 355 -12.14 -6.11 -25.49
N ASP A 356 -11.43 -4.98 -25.49
CA ASP A 356 -10.05 -4.87 -25.01
C ASP A 356 -10.05 -4.44 -23.53
N SER A 357 -9.07 -4.87 -22.74
CA SER A 357 -8.86 -4.45 -21.34
C SER A 357 -7.37 -4.43 -20.98
N CYS A 358 -6.98 -3.62 -19.98
CA CYS A 358 -5.60 -3.48 -19.51
C CYS A 358 -5.33 -4.28 -18.24
N HIS A 359 -4.23 -5.03 -18.21
CA HIS A 359 -3.84 -5.89 -17.08
C HIS A 359 -2.36 -5.71 -16.76
N PRO A 360 -1.95 -5.63 -15.49
CA PRO A 360 -0.55 -5.52 -15.09
C PRO A 360 0.31 -6.76 -15.38
#